data_AF-A0A9P8NVH0-F1
#
_entry.id   AF-A0A9P8NVH0-F1
#
_cell.length_a   1.000
_cell.length_b   1.000
_cell.length_c   1.000
_cell.angle_alpha   90.00
_cell.angle_beta   90.00
_cell.angle_gamma   90.00
#
_symmetry.space_group_name_H-M   'P 1'
#
loop_
_entity.id
_entity.type
_entity.pdbx_description
1 polymer ?
#
loop_
_entity_poly.entity_id
_entity_poly.type
_entity_poly.pdbx_seq_one_letter_code
_entity_poly.pdbx_strand_id
1 'polypeptide(L)'
;MEKLLQWSIANQSDDKEVQARAPKPDPELLSQLFGQAADEPTLMKQNMAVIVSPEIDLENKLVAFDNFEMLIENLDNANNIENLELWEPLLSQLSSPENQLQALACSCIGTAAQNNPKSQKDFLKYAETENGTAKLVELALTSTPETKLKAIYALANIVRHNEKGVESFEKHNGWEVIAPILNNTSSPEKLKLRALSLLNASLSTSIDKSKLKKLQQDGVVSSLLKLIKVDGHIGCIDSATNIVTTLISHKYTFDAEEKKLLSQAVEQLEAMKDQISHEDLQRLKSVL
;
A
#
# COMPACT_ATOMS: atom_id res chain seq x y z
N MET A 1 6.03 -46.05 -13.64
CA MET A 1 7.41 -45.67 -13.23
C MET A 1 8.40 -45.71 -14.41
N GLU A 2 8.49 -46.82 -15.15
CA GLU A 2 9.41 -46.97 -16.30
C GLU A 2 9.24 -45.91 -17.41
N LYS A 3 7.99 -45.63 -17.82
CA LYS A 3 7.69 -44.57 -18.81
C LYS A 3 8.11 -43.17 -18.36
N LEU A 4 8.04 -42.90 -17.05
CA LEU A 4 8.41 -41.61 -16.46
C LEU A 4 9.93 -41.44 -16.41
N LEU A 5 10.66 -42.51 -16.12
CA LEU A 5 12.12 -42.54 -16.21
C LEU A 5 12.59 -42.30 -17.66
N GLN A 6 11.98 -43.01 -18.63
CA GLN A 6 12.31 -42.85 -20.05
C GLN A 6 12.00 -41.44 -20.56
N TRP A 7 10.89 -40.84 -20.14
CA TRP A 7 10.55 -39.45 -20.46
C TRP A 7 11.54 -38.45 -19.84
N SER A 8 11.92 -38.65 -18.57
CA SER A 8 12.89 -37.79 -17.89
C SER A 8 14.27 -37.83 -18.53
N ILE A 9 14.75 -39.01 -18.92
CA ILE A 9 16.05 -39.19 -19.58
C ILE A 9 16.02 -38.56 -20.99
N ALA A 10 14.93 -38.73 -21.73
CA ALA A 10 14.79 -38.14 -23.07
C ALA A 10 14.75 -36.61 -23.04
N ASN A 11 14.13 -36.00 -22.01
CA ASN A 11 14.09 -34.55 -21.84
C ASN A 11 15.40 -33.93 -21.33
N GLN A 12 16.36 -34.74 -20.90
CA GLN A 12 17.73 -34.30 -20.59
C GLN A 12 18.66 -34.38 -21.81
N SER A 13 18.19 -34.88 -22.95
CA SER A 13 18.93 -34.92 -24.21
C SER A 13 18.69 -33.64 -25.03
N ASP A 14 19.72 -33.14 -25.71
CA ASP A 14 19.61 -31.99 -26.64
C ASP A 14 19.01 -32.36 -28.01
N ASP A 15 18.69 -33.63 -28.24
CA ASP A 15 18.11 -34.12 -29.49
C ASP A 15 16.57 -34.01 -29.48
N LYS A 16 16.04 -33.13 -30.33
CA LYS A 16 14.59 -32.88 -30.47
C LYS A 16 13.81 -34.10 -30.98
N GLU A 17 14.42 -35.00 -31.75
CA GLU A 17 13.74 -36.22 -32.20
C GLU A 17 13.58 -37.24 -31.05
N VAL A 18 14.57 -37.30 -30.15
CA VAL A 18 14.53 -38.16 -28.96
C VAL A 18 13.46 -37.67 -27.99
N GLN A 19 13.36 -36.35 -27.79
CA GLN A 19 12.29 -35.73 -26.99
C GLN A 19 10.90 -36.01 -27.59
N ALA A 20 10.74 -35.91 -28.90
CA ALA A 20 9.46 -36.11 -29.57
C ALA A 20 8.97 -37.57 -29.58
N ARG A 21 9.89 -38.54 -29.53
CA ARG A 21 9.57 -39.98 -29.51
C ARG A 21 9.41 -40.54 -28.10
N ALA A 22 9.71 -39.77 -27.07
CA ALA A 22 9.59 -40.20 -25.69
C ALA A 22 8.11 -40.50 -25.33
N PRO A 23 7.82 -41.61 -24.63
CA PRO A 23 6.47 -41.89 -24.17
C PRO A 23 6.04 -40.81 -23.19
N LYS A 24 4.84 -40.24 -23.39
CA LYS A 24 4.28 -39.27 -22.44
C LYS A 24 4.08 -39.95 -21.08
N PRO A 25 4.54 -39.35 -19.97
CA PRO A 25 4.36 -39.90 -18.65
C PRO A 25 2.88 -39.87 -18.28
N ASP A 26 2.51 -40.78 -17.39
CA ASP A 26 1.15 -40.85 -16.85
C ASP A 26 0.88 -39.59 -15.98
N PRO A 27 -0.18 -38.80 -16.30
CA PRO A 27 -0.53 -37.59 -15.56
C PRO A 27 -0.79 -37.83 -14.06
N GLU A 28 -1.34 -38.98 -13.67
CA GLU A 28 -1.58 -39.30 -12.25
C GLU A 28 -0.27 -39.57 -11.50
N LEU A 29 0.67 -40.29 -12.13
CA LEU A 29 1.99 -40.52 -11.56
C LEU A 29 2.82 -39.24 -11.48
N LEU A 30 2.71 -38.33 -12.45
CA LEU A 30 3.32 -37.00 -12.35
C LEU A 30 2.75 -36.22 -11.17
N SER A 31 1.42 -36.24 -11.02
CA SER A 31 0.73 -35.56 -9.91
C SER A 31 1.07 -36.18 -8.54
N GLN A 32 1.31 -37.48 -8.46
CA GLN A 32 1.76 -38.13 -7.23
C GLN A 32 3.25 -37.88 -6.92
N LEU A 33 4.08 -37.74 -7.95
CA LEU A 33 5.54 -37.57 -7.80
C LEU A 33 5.93 -36.12 -7.49
N PHE A 34 5.26 -35.16 -8.11
CA PHE A 34 5.50 -33.72 -7.91
C PHE A 34 4.51 -33.07 -6.92
N GLY A 35 3.53 -33.84 -6.44
CA GLY A 35 2.34 -33.32 -5.78
C GLY A 35 1.41 -32.65 -6.81
N GLN A 36 0.10 -32.67 -6.59
CA GLN A 36 -0.71 -31.56 -7.09
C GLN A 36 -0.26 -30.37 -6.25
N ALA A 37 0.48 -29.42 -6.86
CA ALA A 37 0.64 -28.12 -6.23
C ALA A 37 -0.76 -27.64 -5.88
N ALA A 38 -1.02 -27.40 -4.59
CA ALA A 38 -2.31 -26.89 -4.16
C ALA A 38 -2.62 -25.62 -4.95
N ASP A 39 -3.86 -25.46 -5.38
CA ASP A 39 -4.25 -24.26 -6.09
C ASP A 39 -4.12 -23.03 -5.16
N GLU A 40 -4.01 -21.85 -5.77
CA GLU A 40 -3.80 -20.60 -5.02
C GLU A 40 -4.87 -20.35 -3.94
N PRO A 41 -6.18 -20.60 -4.17
CA PRO A 41 -7.18 -20.49 -3.11
C PRO A 41 -6.95 -21.44 -1.92
N THR A 42 -6.50 -22.67 -2.18
CA THR A 42 -6.13 -23.61 -1.12
C THR A 42 -4.91 -23.11 -0.35
N LEU A 43 -3.89 -22.62 -1.05
CA LEU A 43 -2.70 -22.03 -0.42
C LEU A 43 -3.04 -20.81 0.43
N MET A 44 -3.95 -19.94 -0.03
CA MET A 44 -4.42 -18.78 0.74
C MET A 44 -5.05 -19.22 2.08
N LYS A 45 -5.92 -20.23 2.05
CA LYS A 45 -6.54 -20.78 3.28
C LYS A 45 -5.51 -21.43 4.20
N GLN A 46 -4.58 -22.20 3.64
CA GLN A 46 -3.51 -22.85 4.42
C GLN A 46 -2.64 -21.84 5.13
N ASN A 47 -2.18 -20.79 4.43
CA ASN A 47 -1.39 -19.72 5.04
C ASN A 47 -2.18 -19.00 6.14
N MET A 48 -3.46 -18.66 5.90
CA MET A 48 -4.27 -18.01 6.93
C MET A 48 -4.48 -18.91 8.17
N ALA A 49 -4.67 -20.22 7.98
CA ALA A 49 -4.78 -21.17 9.09
C ALA A 49 -3.50 -21.21 9.94
N VAL A 50 -2.32 -21.12 9.29
CA VAL A 50 -1.03 -21.02 10.00
C VAL A 50 -0.93 -19.70 10.76
N ILE A 51 -1.26 -18.58 10.12
CA ILE A 51 -1.22 -17.23 10.70
C ILE A 51 -2.01 -17.14 12.00
N VAL A 52 -3.27 -17.63 12.01
CA VAL A 52 -4.17 -17.50 13.16
C VAL A 52 -3.99 -18.58 14.23
N SER A 53 -3.22 -19.64 13.95
CA SER A 53 -3.07 -20.76 14.88
C SER A 53 -2.28 -20.36 16.14
N PRO A 54 -2.81 -20.58 17.36
CA PRO A 54 -2.05 -20.30 18.58
C PRO A 54 -0.87 -21.26 18.79
N GLU A 55 -0.88 -22.43 18.15
CA GLU A 55 0.11 -23.50 18.32
C GLU A 55 1.36 -23.34 17.45
N ILE A 56 1.31 -22.45 16.46
CA ILE A 56 2.43 -22.20 15.54
C ILE A 56 3.30 -21.06 16.07
N ASP A 57 4.61 -21.28 16.07
CA ASP A 57 5.60 -20.27 16.44
C ASP A 57 5.57 -19.04 15.51
N LEU A 58 6.17 -17.96 15.98
CA LEU A 58 6.20 -16.70 15.27
C LEU A 58 6.89 -16.82 13.90
N GLU A 59 8.02 -17.52 13.81
CA GLU A 59 8.81 -17.62 12.57
C GLU A 59 7.99 -18.22 11.42
N ASN A 60 7.28 -19.32 11.69
CA ASN A 60 6.40 -19.95 10.73
C ASN A 60 5.19 -19.09 10.35
N LYS A 61 4.67 -18.28 11.28
CA LYS A 61 3.61 -17.30 10.98
C LYS A 61 4.09 -16.18 10.06
N LEU A 62 5.33 -15.70 10.25
CA LEU A 62 5.92 -14.68 9.37
C LEU A 62 6.05 -15.22 7.94
N VAL A 63 6.56 -16.45 7.78
CA VAL A 63 6.65 -17.12 6.47
C VAL A 63 5.27 -17.30 5.83
N ALA A 64 4.27 -17.70 6.60
CA ALA A 64 2.90 -17.84 6.09
C ALA A 64 2.30 -16.51 5.65
N PHE A 65 2.59 -15.41 6.36
CA PHE A 65 2.20 -14.06 5.94
C PHE A 65 2.87 -13.63 4.64
N ASP A 66 4.19 -13.86 4.49
CA ASP A 66 4.92 -13.52 3.27
C ASP A 66 4.35 -14.29 2.06
N ASN A 67 4.08 -15.58 2.24
CA ASN A 67 3.44 -16.41 1.21
C ASN A 67 2.03 -15.94 0.87
N PHE A 68 1.24 -15.56 1.89
CA PHE A 68 -0.11 -15.03 1.67
C PHE A 68 -0.06 -13.70 0.91
N GLU A 69 0.83 -12.77 1.30
CA GLU A 69 1.01 -11.49 0.63
C GLU A 69 1.37 -11.67 -0.85
N MET A 70 2.30 -12.58 -1.16
CA MET A 70 2.70 -12.90 -2.54
C MET A 70 1.52 -13.40 -3.39
N LEU A 71 0.65 -14.25 -2.82
CA LEU A 71 -0.53 -14.76 -3.55
C LEU A 71 -1.51 -13.65 -3.88
N ILE A 72 -1.72 -12.70 -2.97
CA ILE A 72 -2.67 -11.59 -3.14
C ILE A 72 -2.10 -10.39 -3.90
N GLU A 73 -0.84 -10.42 -4.33
CA GLU A 73 -0.34 -9.52 -5.37
C GLU A 73 -1.09 -9.75 -6.70
N ASN A 74 -1.62 -10.96 -6.90
CA ASN A 74 -2.58 -11.24 -7.96
C ASN A 74 -3.97 -10.67 -7.59
N LEU A 75 -4.52 -9.85 -8.49
CA LEU A 75 -5.79 -9.16 -8.28
C LEU A 75 -6.99 -10.10 -8.11
N ASP A 76 -7.01 -11.24 -8.80
CA ASP A 76 -8.07 -12.24 -8.66
C ASP A 76 -8.02 -12.91 -7.28
N ASN A 77 -6.83 -13.23 -6.79
CA ASN A 77 -6.64 -13.76 -5.43
C ASN A 77 -6.99 -12.73 -4.36
N ALA A 78 -6.57 -11.47 -4.51
CA ALA A 78 -6.97 -10.38 -3.60
C ALA A 78 -8.50 -10.27 -3.52
N ASN A 79 -9.19 -10.35 -4.65
CA ASN A 79 -10.65 -10.32 -4.70
C ASN A 79 -11.29 -11.59 -4.12
N ASN A 80 -10.56 -12.70 -4.08
CA ASN A 80 -11.03 -13.97 -3.55
C ASN A 80 -10.93 -14.05 -2.03
N ILE A 81 -10.21 -13.14 -1.36
CA ILE A 81 -10.17 -13.03 0.11
C ILE A 81 -11.59 -13.04 0.70
N GLU A 82 -12.52 -12.32 0.04
CA GLU A 82 -13.94 -12.28 0.43
C GLU A 82 -14.62 -13.65 0.33
N ASN A 83 -14.52 -14.31 -0.82
CA ASN A 83 -15.19 -15.60 -1.06
C ASN A 83 -14.61 -16.73 -0.19
N LEU A 84 -13.35 -16.58 0.23
CA LEU A 84 -12.67 -17.52 1.11
C LEU A 84 -12.84 -17.17 2.60
N GLU A 85 -13.57 -16.09 2.91
CA GLU A 85 -13.86 -15.61 4.28
C GLU A 85 -12.57 -15.25 5.07
N LEU A 86 -11.57 -14.69 4.38
CA LEU A 86 -10.24 -14.44 4.97
C LEU A 86 -10.05 -13.00 5.48
N TRP A 87 -11.03 -12.11 5.30
CA TRP A 87 -10.94 -10.73 5.81
C TRP A 87 -10.95 -10.66 7.33
N GLU A 88 -11.88 -11.35 8.00
CA GLU A 88 -11.99 -11.39 9.46
C GLU A 88 -10.69 -11.91 10.12
N PRO A 89 -10.15 -13.10 9.75
CA PRO A 89 -8.90 -13.57 10.33
C PRO A 89 -7.72 -12.64 10.01
N LEU A 90 -7.65 -12.01 8.83
CA LEU A 90 -6.61 -11.03 8.51
C LEU A 90 -6.70 -9.78 9.40
N LEU A 91 -7.90 -9.23 9.59
CA LEU A 91 -8.13 -8.04 10.42
C LEU A 91 -7.83 -8.31 11.90
N SER A 92 -8.09 -9.52 12.39
CA SER A 92 -7.77 -9.92 13.76
C SER A 92 -6.28 -9.73 14.11
N GLN A 93 -5.40 -9.89 13.11
CA GLN A 93 -3.95 -9.79 13.29
C GLN A 93 -3.47 -8.35 13.48
N LEU A 94 -4.27 -7.33 13.16
CA LEU A 94 -3.97 -5.93 13.50
C LEU A 94 -3.89 -5.70 15.02
N SER A 95 -4.48 -6.60 15.81
CA SER A 95 -4.44 -6.57 17.29
C SER A 95 -3.52 -7.65 17.88
N SER A 96 -2.67 -8.28 17.06
CA SER A 96 -1.69 -9.25 17.53
C SER A 96 -0.75 -8.62 18.57
N PRO A 97 -0.31 -9.35 19.61
CA PRO A 97 0.71 -8.87 20.54
C PRO A 97 2.08 -8.68 19.86
N GLU A 98 2.31 -9.34 18.72
CA GLU A 98 3.56 -9.27 17.99
C GLU A 98 3.51 -8.17 16.92
N ASN A 99 4.37 -7.15 17.07
CA ASN A 99 4.42 -6.00 16.15
C ASN A 99 4.68 -6.41 14.69
N GLN A 100 5.44 -7.49 14.47
CA GLN A 100 5.73 -8.01 13.13
C GLN A 100 4.47 -8.54 12.44
N LEU A 101 3.59 -9.23 13.18
CA LEU A 101 2.32 -9.71 12.64
C LEU A 101 1.37 -8.56 12.33
N GLN A 102 1.34 -7.51 13.18
CA GLN A 102 0.59 -6.28 12.88
C GLN A 102 1.08 -5.63 11.58
N ALA A 103 2.41 -5.55 11.39
CA ALA A 103 3.01 -4.96 10.20
C ALA A 103 2.67 -5.74 8.91
N LEU A 104 2.73 -7.07 8.97
CA LEU A 104 2.40 -7.95 7.84
C LEU A 104 0.90 -7.94 7.53
N ALA A 105 0.04 -7.90 8.54
CA ALA A 105 -1.40 -7.72 8.35
C ALA A 105 -1.70 -6.38 7.65
N CYS A 106 -1.09 -5.29 8.10
CA CYS A 106 -1.18 -4.00 7.40
C CYS A 106 -0.67 -4.08 5.96
N SER A 107 0.43 -4.80 5.73
CA SER A 107 1.00 -4.98 4.39
C SER A 107 0.01 -5.69 3.46
N CYS A 108 -0.52 -6.84 3.88
CA CYS A 108 -1.51 -7.62 3.13
C CYS A 108 -2.76 -6.81 2.81
N ILE A 109 -3.30 -6.06 3.77
CA ILE A 109 -4.46 -5.18 3.55
C ILE A 109 -4.15 -4.13 2.48
N GLY A 110 -2.99 -3.49 2.59
CA GLY A 110 -2.56 -2.48 1.61
C GLY A 110 -2.37 -3.06 0.22
N THR A 111 -1.78 -4.25 0.11
CA THR A 111 -1.56 -4.97 -1.15
C THR A 111 -2.88 -5.40 -1.78
N ALA A 112 -3.80 -6.01 -1.01
CA ALA A 112 -5.12 -6.39 -1.51
C ALA A 112 -5.93 -5.19 -2.01
N ALA A 113 -5.85 -4.03 -1.33
CA ALA A 113 -6.60 -2.82 -1.65
C ALA A 113 -5.95 -1.95 -2.75
N GLN A 114 -4.69 -2.20 -3.12
CA GLN A 114 -3.95 -1.36 -4.06
C GLN A 114 -4.61 -1.37 -5.44
N ASN A 115 -5.12 -0.20 -5.86
CA ASN A 115 -5.83 -0.02 -7.13
C ASN A 115 -6.94 -1.07 -7.35
N ASN A 116 -7.57 -1.53 -6.27
CA ASN A 116 -8.56 -2.61 -6.31
C ASN A 116 -9.86 -2.19 -5.59
N PRO A 117 -10.84 -1.61 -6.32
CA PRO A 117 -12.10 -1.16 -5.75
C PRO A 117 -12.92 -2.26 -5.07
N LYS A 118 -12.80 -3.52 -5.54
CA LYS A 118 -13.52 -4.65 -4.94
C LYS A 118 -12.96 -4.97 -3.56
N SER A 119 -11.65 -5.18 -3.43
CA SER A 119 -11.01 -5.38 -2.13
C SER A 119 -11.17 -4.18 -1.20
N GLN A 120 -11.14 -2.94 -1.70
CA GLN A 120 -11.41 -1.75 -0.90
C GLN A 120 -12.82 -1.79 -0.29
N LYS A 121 -13.84 -2.14 -1.09
CA LYS A 121 -15.22 -2.29 -0.63
C LYS A 121 -15.35 -3.44 0.37
N ASP A 122 -14.77 -4.59 0.04
CA ASP A 122 -14.85 -5.80 0.86
C ASP A 122 -14.15 -5.54 2.21
N PHE A 123 -12.95 -4.93 2.25
CA PHE A 123 -12.31 -4.47 3.49
C PHE A 123 -13.26 -3.61 4.35
N LEU A 124 -13.91 -2.60 3.76
CA LEU A 124 -14.77 -1.67 4.52
C LEU A 124 -15.98 -2.37 5.15
N LYS A 125 -16.52 -3.41 4.51
CA LYS A 125 -17.63 -4.23 5.05
C LYS A 125 -17.25 -4.87 6.39
N TYR A 126 -16.03 -5.38 6.52
CA TYR A 126 -15.55 -6.03 7.75
C TYR A 126 -14.93 -5.02 8.72
N ALA A 127 -14.31 -3.96 8.21
CA ALA A 127 -13.67 -2.94 9.05
C ALA A 127 -14.66 -2.23 9.99
N GLU A 128 -15.95 -2.16 9.63
CA GLU A 128 -16.98 -1.57 10.50
C GLU A 128 -17.31 -2.46 11.71
N THR A 129 -17.30 -3.79 11.57
CA THR A 129 -17.53 -4.73 12.70
C THR A 129 -16.25 -5.00 13.48
N GLU A 130 -15.12 -5.12 12.79
CA GLU A 130 -13.81 -5.49 13.36
C GLU A 130 -12.96 -4.28 13.78
N ASN A 131 -13.49 -3.06 13.70
CA ASN A 131 -12.74 -1.81 13.94
C ASN A 131 -11.45 -1.69 13.09
N GLY A 132 -11.45 -2.28 11.89
CA GLY A 132 -10.24 -2.38 11.05
C GLY A 132 -9.64 -1.02 10.68
N THR A 133 -10.46 -0.06 10.25
CA THR A 133 -9.97 1.29 9.92
C THR A 133 -9.45 2.03 11.17
N ALA A 134 -10.16 1.92 12.30
CA ALA A 134 -9.74 2.51 13.56
C ALA A 134 -8.37 1.96 13.99
N LYS A 135 -8.17 0.64 13.88
CA LYS A 135 -6.92 -0.01 14.26
C LYS A 135 -5.76 0.38 13.36
N LEU A 136 -5.99 0.51 12.04
CA LEU A 136 -4.97 1.03 11.12
C LEU A 136 -4.55 2.46 11.49
N VAL A 137 -5.49 3.34 11.86
CA VAL A 137 -5.16 4.70 12.32
C VAL A 137 -4.37 4.67 13.62
N GLU A 138 -4.77 3.84 14.59
CA GLU A 138 -4.04 3.66 15.86
C GLU A 138 -2.59 3.23 15.59
N LEU A 139 -2.39 2.18 14.79
CA LEU A 139 -1.05 1.66 14.45
C LEU A 139 -0.19 2.70 13.73
N ALA A 140 -0.79 3.51 12.85
CA ALA A 140 -0.10 4.60 12.17
C ALA A 140 0.35 5.72 13.13
N LEU A 141 -0.28 5.87 14.30
CA LEU A 141 0.06 6.87 15.30
C LEU A 141 1.06 6.35 16.33
N THR A 142 0.82 5.17 16.90
CA THR A 142 1.45 4.75 18.16
C THR A 142 2.41 3.57 18.04
N SER A 143 2.44 2.87 16.90
CA SER A 143 3.23 1.64 16.76
C SER A 143 4.71 1.90 16.38
N THR A 144 5.46 0.81 16.23
CA THR A 144 6.87 0.80 15.82
C THR A 144 7.05 1.49 14.46
N PRO A 145 8.26 1.98 14.12
CA PRO A 145 8.50 2.61 12.83
C PRO A 145 8.11 1.74 11.63
N GLU A 146 8.31 0.43 11.71
CA GLU A 146 7.97 -0.51 10.64
C GLU A 146 6.46 -0.68 10.49
N THR A 147 5.75 -1.00 11.57
CA THR A 147 4.29 -1.15 11.56
C THR A 147 3.61 0.14 11.14
N LYS A 148 4.12 1.30 11.58
CA LYS A 148 3.63 2.61 11.16
C LYS A 148 3.70 2.81 9.64
N LEU A 149 4.82 2.46 9.02
CA LEU A 149 4.98 2.57 7.56
C LEU A 149 3.96 1.69 6.82
N LYS A 150 3.71 0.47 7.31
CA LYS A 150 2.75 -0.48 6.71
C LYS A 150 1.31 -0.05 6.95
N ALA A 151 0.97 0.46 8.13
CA ALA A 151 -0.36 0.99 8.42
C ALA A 151 -0.70 2.20 7.55
N ILE A 152 0.23 3.16 7.39
CA ILE A 152 0.04 4.31 6.49
C ILE A 152 -0.09 3.85 5.03
N TYR A 153 0.69 2.84 4.62
CA TYR A 153 0.56 2.22 3.30
C TYR A 153 -0.83 1.61 3.09
N ALA A 154 -1.35 0.85 4.06
CA ALA A 154 -2.69 0.28 4.00
C ALA A 154 -3.75 1.38 3.86
N LEU A 155 -3.72 2.39 4.73
CA LEU A 155 -4.65 3.52 4.70
C LEU A 155 -4.60 4.24 3.35
N ALA A 156 -3.41 4.51 2.81
CA ALA A 156 -3.27 5.18 1.51
C ALA A 156 -3.92 4.38 0.37
N ASN A 157 -3.86 3.04 0.40
CA ASN A 157 -4.52 2.21 -0.62
C ASN A 157 -6.02 2.05 -0.39
N ILE A 158 -6.49 2.10 0.86
CA ILE A 158 -7.92 2.04 1.18
C ILE A 158 -8.66 3.30 0.73
N VAL A 159 -8.07 4.49 0.92
CA VAL A 159 -8.74 5.78 0.65
C VAL A 159 -8.60 6.25 -0.79
N ARG A 160 -7.61 5.76 -1.54
CA ARG A 160 -7.33 6.20 -2.91
C ARG A 160 -8.51 5.90 -3.83
N HIS A 161 -9.03 6.96 -4.46
CA HIS A 161 -10.19 6.93 -5.36
C HIS A 161 -11.43 6.26 -4.74
N ASN A 162 -11.56 6.29 -3.41
CA ASN A 162 -12.60 5.59 -2.68
C ASN A 162 -13.24 6.51 -1.63
N GLU A 163 -14.38 7.12 -1.98
CA GLU A 163 -15.10 8.05 -1.10
C GLU A 163 -15.51 7.39 0.22
N LYS A 164 -15.96 6.12 0.20
CA LYS A 164 -16.30 5.39 1.43
C LYS A 164 -15.07 5.08 2.29
N GLY A 165 -13.93 4.85 1.64
CA GLY A 165 -12.64 4.73 2.32
C GLY A 165 -12.27 6.02 3.04
N VAL A 166 -12.40 7.16 2.36
CA VAL A 166 -12.17 8.49 2.95
C VAL A 166 -13.14 8.73 4.11
N GLU A 167 -14.45 8.53 3.93
CA GLU A 167 -15.45 8.68 5.00
C GLU A 167 -15.08 7.86 6.26
N SER A 168 -14.70 6.59 6.09
CA SER A 168 -14.26 5.74 7.20
C SER A 168 -12.97 6.25 7.84
N PHE A 169 -12.00 6.68 7.03
CA PHE A 169 -10.75 7.28 7.51
C PHE A 169 -11.02 8.54 8.34
N GLU A 170 -11.94 9.40 7.90
CA GLU A 170 -12.34 10.61 8.63
C GLU A 170 -13.05 10.29 9.94
N LYS A 171 -13.99 9.34 9.92
CA LYS A 171 -14.74 8.87 11.10
C LYS A 171 -13.82 8.46 12.24
N HIS A 172 -12.63 7.96 11.92
CA HIS A 172 -11.63 7.49 12.89
C HIS A 172 -10.45 8.46 13.08
N ASN A 173 -10.62 9.74 12.77
CA ASN A 173 -9.60 10.79 12.93
C ASN A 173 -8.30 10.55 12.14
N GLY A 174 -8.36 9.86 11.01
CA GLY A 174 -7.17 9.47 10.25
C GLY A 174 -6.30 10.64 9.78
N TRP A 175 -6.88 11.84 9.60
CA TRP A 175 -6.13 13.05 9.24
C TRP A 175 -5.04 13.42 10.26
N GLU A 176 -5.19 13.01 11.53
CA GLU A 176 -4.22 13.26 12.60
C GLU A 176 -2.88 12.53 12.36
N VAL A 177 -2.84 11.54 11.47
CA VAL A 177 -1.61 10.83 11.08
C VAL A 177 -0.64 11.71 10.31
N ILE A 178 -1.15 12.66 9.52
CA ILE A 178 -0.37 13.35 8.47
C ILE A 178 0.50 14.47 9.04
N ALA A 179 -0.11 15.42 9.75
CA ALA A 179 0.56 16.64 10.19
C ALA A 179 1.78 16.39 11.10
N PRO A 180 1.73 15.48 12.11
CA PRO A 180 2.89 15.21 12.97
C PRO A 180 4.11 14.70 12.20
N ILE A 181 3.90 13.94 11.12
CA ILE A 181 4.98 13.39 10.29
C ILE A 181 5.61 14.49 9.44
N LEU A 182 4.79 15.28 8.73
CA LEU A 182 5.26 16.28 7.77
C LEU A 182 5.83 17.53 8.44
N ASN A 183 5.29 17.91 9.60
CA ASN A 183 5.78 19.08 10.34
C ASN A 183 7.08 18.81 11.12
N ASN A 184 7.41 17.54 11.35
CA ASN A 184 8.65 17.16 12.01
C ASN A 184 9.79 17.08 10.99
N THR A 185 10.71 18.05 11.05
CA THR A 185 11.86 18.14 10.16
C THR A 185 12.78 16.92 10.26
N SER A 186 12.86 16.30 11.44
CA SER A 186 13.65 15.10 11.73
C SER A 186 12.97 13.78 11.33
N SER A 187 11.73 13.80 10.82
CA SER A 187 11.07 12.59 10.32
C SER A 187 11.90 11.95 9.19
N PRO A 188 12.10 10.61 9.21
CA PRO A 188 12.77 9.90 8.13
C PRO A 188 12.06 10.10 6.78
N GLU A 189 12.83 10.18 5.70
CA GLU A 189 12.30 10.42 4.34
C GLU A 189 11.28 9.36 3.92
N LYS A 190 11.54 8.08 4.22
CA LYS A 190 10.59 6.99 3.97
C LYS A 190 9.23 7.22 4.64
N LEU A 191 9.22 7.76 5.86
CA LEU A 191 8.00 8.05 6.59
C LEU A 191 7.27 9.28 6.02
N LYS A 192 8.02 10.32 5.63
CA LYS A 192 7.48 11.48 4.90
C LYS A 192 6.81 11.04 3.60
N LEU A 193 7.46 10.19 2.79
CA LEU A 193 6.89 9.63 1.56
C LEU A 193 5.58 8.88 1.80
N ARG A 194 5.47 8.10 2.88
CA ARG A 194 4.22 7.42 3.24
C ARG A 194 3.11 8.41 3.61
N ALA A 195 3.42 9.43 4.42
CA ALA A 195 2.45 10.47 4.76
C ALA A 195 2.00 11.29 3.54
N LEU A 196 2.93 11.63 2.63
CA LEU A 196 2.62 12.28 1.35
C LEU A 196 1.71 11.41 0.48
N SER A 197 1.99 10.11 0.38
CA SER A 197 1.15 9.17 -0.36
C SER A 197 -0.27 9.06 0.21
N LEU A 198 -0.41 9.03 1.54
CA LEU A 198 -1.70 9.04 2.23
C LEU A 198 -2.46 10.36 2.01
N LEU A 199 -1.78 11.50 2.12
CA LEU A 199 -2.37 12.80 1.86
C LEU A 199 -2.87 12.89 0.41
N ASN A 200 -2.04 12.51 -0.56
CA ASN A 200 -2.43 12.52 -1.97
C ASN A 200 -3.60 11.57 -2.26
N ALA A 201 -3.60 10.38 -1.66
CA ALA A 201 -4.71 9.44 -1.76
C ALA A 201 -6.01 10.02 -1.19
N SER A 202 -5.94 10.70 -0.05
CA SER A 202 -7.11 11.30 0.60
C SER A 202 -7.68 12.48 -0.21
N LEU A 203 -6.84 13.17 -0.98
CA LEU A 203 -7.21 14.26 -1.90
C LEU A 203 -7.68 13.78 -3.28
N SER A 204 -7.70 12.47 -3.53
CA SER A 204 -8.08 11.90 -4.83
C SER A 204 -9.61 11.78 -5.03
N THR A 205 -10.38 12.16 -4.01
CA THR A 205 -11.85 12.28 -4.02
C THR A 205 -12.24 13.72 -3.69
N SER A 206 -13.52 14.07 -3.79
CA SER A 206 -13.95 15.43 -3.46
C SER A 206 -13.64 15.79 -2.01
N ILE A 207 -12.89 16.88 -1.80
CA ILE A 207 -12.60 17.43 -0.47
C ILE A 207 -13.35 18.75 -0.25
N ASP A 208 -13.94 18.90 0.93
CA ASP A 208 -14.63 20.13 1.30
C ASP A 208 -13.67 21.23 1.80
N LYS A 209 -14.19 22.46 1.85
CA LYS A 209 -13.41 23.64 2.30
C LYS A 209 -12.98 23.57 3.77
N SER A 210 -13.72 22.87 4.62
CA SER A 210 -13.40 22.74 6.05
C SER A 210 -12.14 21.90 6.25
N LYS A 211 -11.98 20.82 5.48
CA LYS A 211 -10.79 19.96 5.51
C LYS A 211 -9.58 20.66 4.92
N LEU A 212 -9.74 21.37 3.80
CA LEU A 212 -8.68 22.22 3.26
C LEU A 212 -8.19 23.25 4.29
N LYS A 213 -9.12 23.88 5.02
CA LYS A 213 -8.78 24.81 6.11
C LYS A 213 -8.09 24.12 7.28
N LYS A 214 -8.48 22.88 7.61
CA LYS A 214 -7.81 22.08 8.65
C LYS A 214 -6.36 21.76 8.27
N LEU A 215 -6.09 21.36 7.02
CA LEU A 215 -4.73 21.15 6.52
C LEU A 215 -3.87 22.42 6.61
N GLN A 216 -4.46 23.58 6.32
CA GLN A 216 -3.80 24.89 6.51
C GLN A 216 -3.47 25.14 7.99
N GLN A 217 -4.47 25.01 8.87
CA GLN A 217 -4.33 25.23 10.32
C GLN A 217 -3.32 24.31 10.98
N ASP A 218 -3.25 23.06 10.51
CA ASP A 218 -2.29 22.07 11.01
C ASP A 218 -0.90 22.26 10.40
N GLY A 219 -0.67 23.29 9.59
CA GLY A 219 0.63 23.62 9.00
C GLY A 219 1.09 22.67 7.90
N VAL A 220 0.21 21.78 7.41
CA VAL A 220 0.55 20.76 6.41
C VAL A 220 1.02 21.42 5.11
N VAL A 221 0.29 22.43 4.62
CA VAL A 221 0.58 23.09 3.35
C VAL A 221 1.91 23.85 3.40
N SER A 222 2.17 24.57 4.50
CA SER A 222 3.48 25.17 4.76
C SER A 222 4.61 24.14 4.77
N SER A 223 4.38 22.97 5.35
CA SER A 223 5.37 21.88 5.36
C SER A 223 5.61 21.28 3.97
N LEU A 224 4.58 21.13 3.14
CA LEU A 224 4.72 20.70 1.74
C LEU A 224 5.62 21.65 0.95
N LEU A 225 5.36 22.96 1.04
CA LEU A 225 6.16 23.97 0.33
C LEU A 225 7.63 23.97 0.79
N LYS A 226 7.87 23.74 2.09
CA LYS A 226 9.23 23.64 2.65
C LYS A 226 9.98 22.36 2.25
N LEU A 227 9.30 21.32 1.76
CA LEU A 227 9.94 20.12 1.22
C LEU A 227 10.52 20.35 -0.18
N ILE A 228 10.06 21.38 -0.90
CA ILE A 228 10.49 21.73 -2.25
C ILE A 228 11.77 22.58 -2.18
N LYS A 229 12.93 21.92 -2.27
CA LYS A 229 14.26 22.55 -2.18
C LYS A 229 15.27 21.85 -3.08
N VAL A 230 16.23 22.59 -3.63
CA VAL A 230 17.25 22.07 -4.57
C VAL A 230 18.04 20.88 -4.04
N ASP A 231 18.32 20.86 -2.74
CA ASP A 231 19.08 19.82 -2.04
C ASP A 231 18.20 18.80 -1.31
N GLY A 232 16.89 18.81 -1.56
CA GLY A 232 15.93 17.90 -0.92
C GLY A 232 15.85 16.52 -1.56
N HIS A 233 15.19 15.59 -0.86
CA HIS A 233 14.91 14.26 -1.40
C HIS A 233 13.93 14.33 -2.58
N ILE A 234 14.36 13.92 -3.77
CA ILE A 234 13.61 14.02 -5.05
C ILE A 234 12.17 13.50 -4.92
N GLY A 235 11.97 12.28 -4.43
CA GLY A 235 10.61 11.73 -4.30
C GLY A 235 9.69 12.52 -3.35
N CYS A 236 10.25 13.24 -2.37
CA CYS A 236 9.46 14.10 -1.49
C CYS A 236 9.09 15.40 -2.21
N ILE A 237 10.02 15.95 -3.00
CA ILE A 237 9.81 17.14 -3.83
C ILE A 237 8.71 16.87 -4.85
N ASP A 238 8.80 15.75 -5.59
CA ASP A 238 7.80 15.37 -6.59
C ASP A 238 6.42 15.19 -5.97
N SER A 239 6.36 14.44 -4.85
CA SER A 239 5.10 14.19 -4.14
C SER A 239 4.51 15.48 -3.58
N ALA A 240 5.32 16.35 -2.97
CA ALA A 240 4.87 17.63 -2.43
C ALA A 240 4.35 18.55 -3.55
N THR A 241 5.06 18.62 -4.66
CA THR A 241 4.68 19.41 -5.84
C THR A 241 3.34 18.93 -6.39
N ASN A 242 3.18 17.61 -6.59
CA ASN A 242 1.93 17.02 -7.07
C ASN A 242 0.74 17.30 -6.12
N ILE A 243 0.97 17.24 -4.80
CA ILE A 243 -0.08 17.56 -3.82
C ILE A 243 -0.44 19.05 -3.86
N VAL A 244 0.54 19.96 -3.98
CA VAL A 244 0.27 21.40 -4.12
C VAL A 244 -0.51 21.69 -5.41
N THR A 245 -0.15 21.06 -6.53
CA THR A 245 -0.93 21.10 -7.79
C THR A 245 -2.37 20.59 -7.58
N THR A 246 -2.53 19.51 -6.82
CA THR A 246 -3.85 18.95 -6.48
C THR A 246 -4.67 19.91 -5.62
N LEU A 247 -4.06 20.59 -4.65
CA LEU A 247 -4.72 21.62 -3.83
C LEU A 247 -5.19 22.80 -4.69
N ILE A 248 -4.37 23.25 -5.65
CA ILE A 248 -4.77 24.28 -6.63
C ILE A 248 -6.00 23.83 -7.44
N SER A 249 -6.03 22.56 -7.86
CA SER A 249 -7.18 21.97 -8.57
C SER A 249 -8.46 22.05 -7.74
N HIS A 250 -8.34 21.86 -6.44
CA HIS A 250 -9.42 21.96 -5.45
C HIS A 250 -9.74 23.40 -5.03
N LYS A 251 -9.18 24.41 -5.72
CA LYS A 251 -9.38 25.84 -5.43
C LYS A 251 -8.96 26.22 -4.01
N TYR A 252 -7.90 25.59 -3.50
CA TYR A 252 -7.28 25.98 -2.23
C TYR A 252 -6.83 27.44 -2.27
N THR A 253 -7.00 28.15 -1.16
CA THR A 253 -6.61 29.56 -1.03
C THR A 253 -5.40 29.68 -0.11
N PHE A 254 -4.25 30.00 -0.70
CA PHE A 254 -3.00 30.23 0.04
C PHE A 254 -3.05 31.53 0.85
N ASP A 255 -2.62 31.47 2.10
CA ASP A 255 -2.42 32.67 2.93
C ASP A 255 -1.15 33.45 2.53
N ALA A 256 -0.88 34.57 3.22
CA ALA A 256 0.25 35.43 2.89
C ALA A 256 1.62 34.74 3.08
N GLU A 257 1.77 33.93 4.11
CA GLU A 257 3.03 33.20 4.37
C GLU A 257 3.19 32.04 3.39
N GLU A 258 2.11 31.32 3.10
CA GLU A 258 2.11 30.25 2.10
C GLU A 258 2.41 30.76 0.70
N LYS A 259 1.91 31.94 0.31
CA LYS A 259 2.27 32.57 -0.98
C LYS A 259 3.75 32.87 -1.07
N LYS A 260 4.35 33.39 0.01
CA LYS A 260 5.80 33.62 0.08
C LYS A 260 6.60 32.32 -0.04
N LEU A 261 6.18 31.27 0.68
CA LEU A 261 6.78 29.94 0.57
C LEU A 261 6.60 29.33 -0.83
N LEU A 262 5.47 29.57 -1.47
CA LEU A 262 5.18 29.11 -2.83
C LEU A 262 6.08 29.79 -3.86
N SER A 263 6.31 31.11 -3.74
CA SER A 263 7.27 31.80 -4.61
C SER A 263 8.67 31.21 -4.45
N GLN A 264 9.12 30.96 -3.22
CA GLN A 264 10.40 30.32 -2.96
C GLN A 264 10.46 28.90 -3.54
N ALA A 265 9.42 28.09 -3.35
CA ALA A 265 9.35 26.74 -3.90
C ALA A 265 9.43 26.74 -5.44
N VAL A 266 8.77 27.69 -6.12
CA VAL A 266 8.86 27.85 -7.58
C VAL A 266 10.28 28.19 -8.03
N GLU A 267 10.98 29.10 -7.33
CA GLU A 267 12.40 29.41 -7.61
C GLU A 267 13.29 28.17 -7.46
N GLN A 268 13.07 27.36 -6.41
CA GLN A 268 13.79 26.11 -6.20
C GLN A 268 13.54 25.11 -7.33
N LEU A 269 12.28 24.97 -7.77
CA LEU A 269 11.89 24.10 -8.88
C LEU A 269 12.49 24.56 -10.21
N GLU A 270 12.55 25.87 -10.48
CA GLU A 270 13.20 26.41 -11.68
C GLU A 270 14.68 26.05 -11.76
N ALA A 271 15.38 26.09 -10.62
CA ALA A 271 16.79 25.71 -10.53
C ALA A 271 17.03 24.21 -10.80
N MET A 272 16.01 23.36 -10.70
CA MET A 272 16.06 21.92 -10.98
C MET A 272 15.12 21.50 -12.12
N LYS A 273 14.72 22.43 -13.00
CA LYS A 273 13.68 22.23 -14.04
C LYS A 273 13.88 21.02 -14.96
N ASP A 274 15.12 20.56 -15.10
CA ASP A 274 15.47 19.41 -15.94
C ASP A 274 15.18 18.06 -15.25
N GLN A 275 14.86 18.07 -13.95
CA GLN A 275 14.60 16.89 -13.13
C GLN A 275 13.15 16.76 -12.68
N ILE A 276 12.29 17.74 -13.01
CA ILE A 276 10.91 17.83 -12.53
C ILE A 276 9.92 18.00 -13.68
N SER A 277 8.64 17.75 -13.39
CA SER A 277 7.53 17.96 -14.33
C SER A 277 7.38 19.44 -14.74
N HIS A 278 7.50 19.72 -16.04
CA HIS A 278 7.30 21.06 -16.58
C HIS A 278 5.85 21.54 -16.38
N GLU A 279 4.87 20.64 -16.49
CA GLU A 279 3.46 20.95 -16.31
C GLU A 279 3.16 21.41 -14.88
N ASP A 280 3.71 20.70 -13.88
CA ASP A 280 3.54 21.06 -12.48
C ASP A 280 4.15 22.43 -12.16
N LEU A 281 5.35 22.70 -12.67
CA LEU A 281 5.99 24.01 -12.52
C LEU A 281 5.12 25.15 -13.08
N GLN A 282 4.55 24.99 -14.27
CA GLN A 282 3.67 26.01 -14.86
C GLN A 282 2.39 26.19 -14.03
N ARG A 283 1.86 25.09 -13.49
CA ARG A 283 0.66 25.13 -12.67
C ARG A 283 0.88 25.86 -11.35
N LEU A 284 2.01 25.65 -10.68
CA LEU A 284 2.37 26.41 -9.49
C LEU A 284 2.57 27.91 -9.80
N LYS A 285 3.16 28.25 -10.95
CA LYS A 285 3.29 29.65 -11.38
C LYS A 285 1.96 30.36 -11.63
N SER A 286 0.93 29.63 -12.05
CA SER A 286 -0.38 30.22 -12.40
C SER A 286 -1.13 30.85 -11.21
N VAL A 287 -0.70 30.57 -9.98
CA VAL A 287 -1.35 31.05 -8.74
C VAL A 287 -0.49 32.02 -7.93
N LEU A 288 0.68 32.41 -8.45
CA LEU A 288 1.53 33.49 -7.93
C LEU A 288 1.09 34.85 -8.49
#